data_AF-A0A7C7RYD1-F1
#
_entry.id   AF-A0A7C7RYD1-F1
#
_cell.length_a   1.000
_cell.length_b   1.000
_cell.length_c   1.000
_cell.angle_alpha   90.00
_cell.angle_beta   90.00
_cell.angle_gamma   90.00
#
_symmetry.space_group_name_H-M   'P 1'
#
loop_
_entity.id
_entity.type
_entity.pdbx_description
1 polymer ?
#
loop_
_entity_poly.entity_id
_entity_poly.type
_entity_poly.pdbx_seq_one_letter_code
_entity_poly.pdbx_strand_id
1 'polypeptide(L)' 'MNMAKVLITTEMFPEALDRLRRAGHRVEVPQQGRLSREGILARIGEVEALICLLSDRVDEGLLSAAPRLRVVANL' A
#
# COMPACT_ATOMS: atom_id res chain seq x y z
N MET A 1 10.81 0.30 -16.75
CA MET A 1 9.57 0.62 -16.00
C MET A 1 9.96 1.28 -14.70
N ASN A 2 9.30 2.35 -14.28
CA ASN A 2 9.68 3.08 -13.06
C ASN A 2 9.32 2.25 -11.82
N MET A 3 10.26 2.10 -10.88
CA MET A 3 10.09 1.39 -9.61
C MET A 3 9.14 2.18 -8.69
N ALA A 4 7.94 1.63 -8.44
CA ALA A 4 6.98 2.18 -7.48
C ALA A 4 7.18 1.60 -6.07
N LYS A 5 6.92 2.40 -5.03
CA LYS A 5 6.75 1.96 -3.64
C LYS A 5 5.27 1.62 -3.41
N VAL A 6 5.01 0.38 -3.05
CA VAL A 6 3.67 -0.19 -2.85
C VAL A 6 3.46 -0.43 -1.37
N LEU A 7 2.45 0.18 -0.78
CA LEU A 7 1.99 -0.13 0.58
C LEU A 7 0.85 -1.14 0.51
N ILE A 8 0.95 -2.21 1.28
CA ILE A 8 -0.11 -3.19 1.47
C ILE A 8 -0.59 -3.09 2.92
N THR A 9 -1.88 -2.90 3.14
CA THR A 9 -2.41 -2.63 4.50
C THR A 9 -2.57 -3.88 5.36
N THR A 10 -2.48 -5.07 4.78
CA THR A 10 -2.68 -6.35 5.44
C THR A 10 -1.57 -7.33 5.08
N GLU A 11 -1.37 -8.35 5.89
CA GLU A 11 -0.48 -9.46 5.55
C GLU A 11 -0.91 -10.10 4.22
N MET A 12 0.06 -10.59 3.45
CA MET A 12 -0.19 -11.09 2.11
C MET A 12 0.67 -12.32 1.83
N PHE A 13 0.11 -13.25 1.05
CA PHE A 13 0.83 -14.45 0.63
C PHE A 13 2.17 -14.11 -0.06
N PRO A 14 3.27 -14.81 0.27
CA PRO A 14 4.59 -14.53 -0.28
C PRO A 14 4.62 -14.47 -1.82
N GLU A 15 3.86 -15.35 -2.49
CA GLU A 15 3.81 -15.39 -3.95
C GLU A 15 3.29 -14.07 -4.58
N ALA A 16 2.29 -13.43 -3.94
CA ALA A 16 1.77 -12.15 -4.41
C ALA A 16 2.79 -11.02 -4.23
N LEU A 17 3.52 -11.03 -3.11
CA LEU A 17 4.63 -10.08 -2.87
C LEU A 17 5.75 -10.26 -3.90
N ASP A 18 6.10 -11.51 -4.22
CA ASP A 18 7.17 -11.82 -5.17
C ASP A 18 6.80 -11.47 -6.60
N ARG A 19 5.51 -11.53 -6.97
CA ARG A 19 5.04 -11.01 -8.26
C ARG A 19 5.29 -9.50 -8.39
N LEU A 20 4.96 -8.71 -7.35
CA LEU A 20 5.21 -7.27 -7.34
C LEU A 20 6.72 -6.94 -7.36
N ARG A 21 7.52 -7.66 -6.56
CA ARG A 21 8.98 -7.49 -6.53
C ARG A 21 9.63 -7.83 -7.87
N ARG A 22 9.24 -8.93 -8.52
CA ARG A 22 9.74 -9.32 -9.85
C ARG A 22 9.36 -8.33 -10.95
N ALA A 23 8.23 -7.64 -10.79
CA ALA A 23 7.85 -6.53 -11.67
C ALA A 23 8.70 -5.25 -11.44
N GLY A 24 9.59 -5.24 -10.44
CA GLY A 24 10.50 -4.13 -10.15
C GLY A 24 9.97 -3.14 -9.12
N HIS A 25 8.95 -3.50 -8.33
CA HIS A 25 8.39 -2.64 -7.29
C HIS A 25 9.04 -2.89 -5.91
N ARG A 26 9.10 -1.84 -5.09
CA ARG A 26 9.40 -1.97 -3.65
C ARG A 26 8.09 -2.18 -2.90
N VAL A 27 8.02 -3.18 -2.04
CA VAL A 27 6.79 -3.56 -1.34
C VAL A 27 6.98 -3.43 0.16
N GLU A 28 6.13 -2.64 0.80
CA GLU A 28 5.98 -2.52 2.24
C GLU A 28 4.67 -3.22 2.66
N VAL A 29 4.77 -4.18 3.58
CA VAL A 29 3.66 -5.04 4.01
C VAL A 29 3.85 -5.36 5.49
N PRO A 30 2.79 -5.39 6.33
CA PRO A 30 2.91 -5.83 7.70
C PRO A 30 3.28 -7.32 7.75
N GLN A 31 4.09 -7.72 8.73
CA GLN A 31 4.46 -9.12 8.92
C GLN A 31 3.28 -9.98 9.40
N GLN A 32 2.32 -9.38 10.12
CA GLN A 32 1.13 -10.05 10.64
C GLN A 32 -0.04 -9.05 10.71
N GLY A 33 -1.27 -9.57 10.53
CA GLY A 33 -2.49 -8.80 10.69
C GLY A 33 -2.59 -7.62 9.71
N ARG A 34 -3.15 -6.50 10.19
CA ARG A 34 -3.39 -5.31 9.38
C ARG A 34 -2.86 -4.04 10.05
N LEU A 35 -2.47 -3.07 9.23
CA LEU A 35 -2.15 -1.72 9.67
C LEU A 35 -3.41 -1.03 10.22
N SER A 36 -3.24 -0.20 11.25
CA SER A 36 -4.27 0.75 11.66
C SER A 36 -4.36 1.91 10.66
N ARG A 37 -5.44 2.71 10.74
CA ARG A 37 -5.56 3.91 9.91
C ARG A 37 -4.40 4.89 10.13
N GLU A 38 -3.98 5.07 11.37
CA GLU A 38 -2.82 5.89 11.74
C GLU A 38 -1.54 5.31 11.15
N GLY A 39 -1.41 3.98 11.16
CA GLY A 39 -0.30 3.28 10.52
C GLY A 39 -0.25 3.49 9.00
N ILE A 40 -1.40 3.54 8.33
CA ILE A 40 -1.49 3.85 6.90
C ILE A 40 -1.10 5.31 6.66
N LEU A 41 -1.70 6.25 7.40
CA LEU A 41 -1.43 7.69 7.28
C LEU A 41 0.05 8.04 7.49
N ALA A 42 0.73 7.35 8.42
CA ALA A 42 2.16 7.55 8.68
C ALA A 42 3.07 7.16 7.50
N ARG A 43 2.59 6.35 6.55
CA ARG A 43 3.37 5.79 5.44
C ARG A 43 2.94 6.31 4.07
N ILE A 44 1.67 6.70 3.94
CA ILE A 44 1.04 6.98 2.63
C ILE A 44 1.69 8.14 1.86
N GLY A 45 2.34 9.08 2.56
CA GLY A 45 2.96 10.25 1.93
C GLY A 45 4.11 9.93 0.98
N GLU A 46 4.73 8.76 1.12
CA GLU A 46 5.90 8.36 0.33
C GLU A 46 5.61 7.32 -0.76
N VAL A 47 4.39 6.77 -0.82
CA VAL A 47 4.07 5.63 -1.69
C VAL A 47 3.34 6.04 -2.95
N GLU A 48 3.60 5.35 -4.05
CA GLU A 48 2.92 5.56 -5.33
C GLU A 48 1.74 4.62 -5.55
N ALA A 49 1.63 3.53 -4.78
CA ALA A 49 0.50 2.62 -4.83
C ALA A 49 0.07 2.13 -3.44
N LEU A 50 -1.24 1.97 -3.26
CA LEU A 50 -1.86 1.39 -2.07
C LEU A 50 -2.68 0.15 -2.47
N ILE A 51 -2.41 -0.98 -1.83
CA ILE A 51 -3.27 -2.17 -1.85
C ILE A 51 -3.93 -2.29 -0.48
N CYS A 52 -5.25 -2.18 -0.43
CA CYS A 52 -6.01 -2.12 0.81
C CYS A 52 -7.14 -3.16 0.86
N LEU A 53 -7.79 -3.28 2.01
CA LEU A 53 -9.00 -4.09 2.18
C LEU A 53 -10.25 -3.26 1.90
N LEU A 54 -11.38 -3.92 1.61
CA LEU A 54 -12.69 -3.27 1.49
C LEU A 54 -13.08 -2.45 2.74
N SER A 55 -12.60 -2.85 3.92
CA SER A 55 -12.86 -2.15 5.19
C SER A 55 -12.01 -0.90 5.40
N ASP A 56 -10.94 -0.72 4.61
CA ASP A 56 -10.06 0.43 4.75
C ASP A 56 -10.70 1.66 4.13
N ARG A 57 -10.88 2.70 4.94
CA ARG A 57 -11.47 3.96 4.47
C ARG A 57 -10.43 4.76 3.70
N VAL A 58 -10.56 4.77 2.38
CA VAL A 58 -9.86 5.69 1.46
C VAL A 58 -10.74 6.93 1.28
N ASP A 59 -10.40 8.00 2.00
CA ASP A 59 -11.14 9.26 2.02
C ASP A 59 -10.24 10.46 1.69
N GLU A 60 -10.83 11.66 1.66
CA GLU A 60 -10.13 12.91 1.37
C GLU A 60 -8.92 13.14 2.28
N GLY A 61 -9.02 12.78 3.57
CA GLY A 61 -7.90 12.92 4.51
C GLY A 61 -6.72 12.03 4.15
N LEU A 62 -6.98 10.78 3.77
CA LEU A 62 -5.94 9.86 3.30
C LEU A 62 -5.33 10.34 1.98
N LEU A 63 -6.16 10.74 1.01
CA LEU A 63 -5.70 11.19 -0.31
C LEU A 63 -4.89 12.50 -0.21
N SER A 64 -5.30 13.42 0.65
CA SER A 64 -4.56 14.66 0.91
C SER A 64 -3.18 14.42 1.54
N ALA A 65 -3.06 13.37 2.36
CA ALA A 65 -1.78 12.95 2.95
C ALA A 65 -0.88 12.18 1.97
N ALA A 66 -1.35 11.90 0.75
CA ALA A 66 -0.73 10.97 -0.20
C ALA A 66 -0.33 11.63 -1.53
N PRO A 67 0.52 12.67 -1.53
CA PRO A 67 0.81 13.49 -2.73
C PRO A 67 1.49 12.72 -3.87
N ARG A 68 2.01 11.52 -3.61
CA ARG A 68 2.67 10.65 -4.60
C ARG A 68 1.78 9.51 -5.09
N LEU A 69 0.64 9.29 -4.46
CA LEU A 69 -0.21 8.15 -4.73
C LEU A 69 -0.84 8.25 -6.13
N ARG A 70 -0.68 7.20 -6.92
CA ARG A 70 -1.18 7.12 -8.30
C ARG A 70 -2.22 6.03 -8.50
N VAL A 71 -2.17 4.99 -7.68
CA VAL A 71 -3.03 3.81 -7.79
C VAL A 71 -3.51 3.39 -6.41
N VAL A 72 -4.81 3.10 -6.31
CA VAL A 72 -5.42 2.41 -5.17
C VAL A 72 -6.10 1.15 -5.72
N ALA A 73 -5.82 0.01 -5.13
CA ALA A 73 -6.47 -1.25 -5.45
C ALA A 73 -6.97 -1.90 -4.15
N ASN A 74 -8.18 -2.44 -4.17
CA ASN A 74 -8.66 -3.29 -3.08
C ASN A 74 -8.43 -4.77 -3.40
N LEU A 75 -8.18 -5.56 -2.36
CA LEU A 75 -8.24 -7.02 -2.40
C LEU A 75 -9.68 -7.52 -2.26
#